data_AF-A0A535UZV7-F1
#
_entry.id   AF-A0A535UZV7-F1
#
_cell.length_a   1.000
_cell.length_b   1.000
_cell.length_c   1.000
_cell.angle_alpha   90.00
_cell.angle_beta   90.00
_cell.angle_gamma   90.00
#
_symmetry.space_group_name_H-M   'P 1'
#
loop_
_entity.id
_entity.type
_entity.pdbx_description
1 polymer ?
#
loop_
_entity_poly.entity_id
_entity_poly.type
_entity_poly.pdbx_seq_one_letter_code
_entity_poly.pdbx_strand_id
1 'polypeptide(L)'
;MDRAREDVLRRRGRPLRQRHPRPGGRDRDLSEPERGFDETLSELEKTIAVLADGSAPLDELVAAHQRASRLLAGAQTRLAQLRARAEETAKLLAE
;
A
#
# COMPACT_ATOMS: atom_id res chain seq x y z
N MET A 1 42.61 -43.03 47.55
CA MET A 1 43.61 -42.84 46.48
C MET A 1 42.97 -43.30 45.18
N ASP A 2 43.05 -42.46 44.12
CA ASP A 2 42.79 -42.76 42.69
C ASP A 2 41.38 -43.24 42.26
N ARG A 3 40.85 -42.99 41.05
CA ARG A 3 41.03 -42.02 39.95
C ARG A 3 39.87 -42.28 38.96
N ALA A 4 39.36 -41.20 38.35
CA ALA A 4 38.88 -41.09 36.96
C ALA A 4 37.71 -41.97 36.44
N ARG A 5 36.68 -41.28 35.91
CA ARG A 5 36.16 -41.29 34.52
C ARG A 5 34.81 -40.53 34.50
N GLU A 6 34.76 -39.34 33.87
CA GLU A 6 34.17 -39.11 32.51
C GLU A 6 32.63 -39.23 32.57
N ASP A 7 31.79 -38.25 32.20
CA ASP A 7 31.75 -37.60 30.90
C ASP A 7 30.78 -36.37 30.83
N VAL A 8 31.24 -35.35 30.09
CA VAL A 8 30.57 -34.72 28.93
C VAL A 8 29.25 -33.94 29.13
N LEU A 9 29.43 -32.62 29.24
CA LEU A 9 28.86 -31.57 28.35
C LEU A 9 27.37 -31.64 27.95
N ARG A 10 26.58 -30.69 28.48
CA ARG A 10 25.70 -29.76 27.71
C ARG A 10 25.13 -28.69 28.65
N ARG A 11 25.86 -27.60 28.96
CA ARG A 11 25.87 -26.35 28.19
C ARG A 11 24.53 -26.03 27.49
N ARG A 12 23.73 -25.13 28.08
CA ARG A 12 23.58 -23.73 27.60
C ARG A 12 22.45 -23.01 28.36
N GLY A 13 22.82 -22.34 29.45
CA GLY A 13 22.15 -21.09 29.81
C GLY A 13 22.30 -20.10 28.66
N ARG A 14 21.18 -19.59 28.14
CA ARG A 14 21.19 -18.48 27.19
C ARG A 14 20.99 -17.19 27.98
N PRO A 15 21.92 -16.22 27.89
CA PRO A 15 21.66 -14.88 28.40
C PRO A 15 20.59 -14.20 27.53
N LEU A 16 19.74 -13.42 28.20
CA LEU A 16 18.76 -12.50 27.63
C LEU A 16 19.47 -11.60 26.61
N ARG A 17 19.27 -11.86 25.32
CA ARG A 17 19.67 -10.91 24.28
C ARG A 17 18.77 -9.69 24.38
N GLN A 18 19.38 -8.56 24.73
CA GLN A 18 18.82 -7.22 24.59
C GLN A 18 18.17 -7.10 23.22
N ARG A 19 16.86 -6.84 23.21
CA ARG A 19 16.15 -6.42 22.00
C ARG A 19 16.56 -4.97 21.76
N HIS A 20 17.41 -4.75 20.75
CA HIS A 20 17.62 -3.42 20.21
C HIS A 20 16.28 -2.88 19.71
N PRO A 21 15.85 -1.67 20.13
CA PRO A 21 14.76 -0.98 19.47
C PRO A 21 15.24 -0.64 18.05
N ARG A 22 14.63 -1.27 17.05
CA ARG A 22 14.78 -0.78 15.68
C ARG A 22 14.11 0.60 15.62
N PRO A 23 14.74 1.63 15.02
CA PRO A 23 13.99 2.78 14.56
C PRO A 23 13.12 2.27 13.40
N GLY A 24 11.91 1.84 13.73
CA GLY A 24 10.87 1.52 12.76
C GLY A 24 10.64 2.76 11.91
N GLY A 25 10.80 2.58 10.60
CA GLY A 25 10.98 3.63 9.63
C GLY A 25 9.97 4.77 9.76
N ARG A 26 10.51 5.98 9.74
CA ARG A 26 9.85 7.11 9.09
C ARG A 26 9.70 6.71 7.62
N ASP A 27 8.55 6.18 7.22
CA ASP A 27 8.08 6.30 5.85
C ASP A 27 6.64 5.82 5.77
N ARG A 28 5.81 6.68 5.18
CA ARG A 28 4.34 6.62 5.05
C ARG A 28 3.58 7.25 6.21
N ASP A 29 3.77 8.56 6.34
CA ASP A 29 2.61 9.40 6.53
C ASP A 29 1.83 9.47 5.19
N LEU A 30 1.14 8.37 4.85
CA LEU A 30 0.08 8.34 3.82
C LEU A 30 -1.29 8.55 4.48
N SER A 31 -1.28 9.09 5.70
CA SER A 31 -2.42 9.19 6.62
C SER A 31 -3.28 10.43 6.37
N GLU A 32 -3.25 11.01 5.16
CA GLU A 32 -4.33 11.89 4.76
C GLU A 32 -5.49 11.02 4.28
N PRO A 33 -6.72 11.24 4.78
CA PRO A 33 -7.92 10.61 4.25
C PRO A 33 -8.29 11.27 2.91
N GLU A 34 -7.33 11.43 1.99
CA GLU A 34 -7.65 11.47 0.57
C GLU A 34 -8.19 10.08 0.26
N ARG A 35 -9.42 9.98 -0.29
CA ARG A 35 -9.95 8.71 -0.79
C ARG A 35 -8.85 7.95 -1.52
N GLY A 36 -8.64 6.69 -1.13
CA GLY A 36 -7.58 5.88 -1.71
C GLY A 36 -7.73 5.81 -3.23
N PHE A 37 -6.62 5.69 -3.95
CA PHE A 37 -6.64 5.51 -5.40
C PHE A 37 -7.53 4.31 -5.78
N ASP A 38 -7.44 3.21 -5.02
CA ASP A 38 -8.27 2.01 -5.19
C ASP A 38 -9.75 2.27 -4.91
N GLU A 39 -10.09 3.14 -3.95
CA GLU A 39 -11.47 3.53 -3.68
C GLU A 39 -12.05 4.35 -4.84
N THR A 40 -11.23 5.24 -5.41
CA THR A 40 -11.60 6.03 -6.59
C THR A 40 -11.86 5.14 -7.80
N LEU A 41 -11.03 4.11 -8.01
CA LEU A 41 -11.24 3.12 -9.07
C LEU A 41 -12.47 2.27 -8.81
N SER A 42 -12.68 1.81 -7.58
CA SER A 42 -13.87 1.01 -7.22
C SER A 42 -15.18 1.80 -7.45
N GLU A 43 -15.20 3.09 -7.12
CA GLU A 43 -16.36 3.94 -7.41
C GLU A 43 -16.56 4.18 -8.91
N LEU A 44 -15.47 4.31 -9.67
CA LEU A 44 -15.54 4.47 -11.12
C LEU A 44 -16.12 3.20 -11.77
N GLU A 45 -15.66 2.02 -11.36
CA GLU A 45 -16.16 0.72 -11.83
C GLU A 45 -17.66 0.56 -11.55
N LYS A 46 -18.10 0.88 -10.33
CA LYS A 46 -19.53 0.86 -9.97
C LYS A 46 -20.35 1.82 -10.84
N THR A 47 -19.82 3.02 -11.09
CA THR A 47 -20.51 4.01 -11.92
C THR A 47 -20.59 3.56 -13.38
N ILE A 48 -19.54 2.92 -13.91
CA ILE A 48 -19.53 2.33 -15.24
C ILE A 48 -20.54 1.19 -15.33
N ALA A 49 -20.69 0.35 -14.29
CA ALA A 49 -21.68 -0.72 -14.28
C ALA A 49 -23.11 -0.18 -14.43
N VAL A 50 -23.45 0.93 -13.76
CA VAL A 50 -24.75 1.61 -13.93
C VAL A 50 -24.95 2.11 -15.35
N LEU A 51 -23.92 2.72 -15.94
CA LEU A 51 -23.97 3.20 -17.33
C LEU A 51 -24.09 2.06 -18.34
N ALA A 52 -23.41 0.94 -18.10
CA ALA A 52 -23.40 -0.23 -18.97
C ALA A 52 -24.72 -1.01 -18.92
N ASP A 53 -25.38 -1.03 -17.75
CA ASP A 53 -26.72 -1.61 -17.61
C ASP A 53 -27.75 -0.87 -18.47
N GLY A 54 -27.68 0.47 -18.51
CA GLY A 54 -28.44 1.29 -19.45
C GLY A 54 -29.96 1.27 -19.27
N SER A 55 -30.47 0.64 -18.21
CA SER A 55 -31.91 0.56 -17.91
C SER A 55 -32.42 1.75 -17.08
N ALA A 56 -31.51 2.55 -16.52
CA ALA A 56 -31.84 3.72 -15.73
C ALA A 56 -32.42 4.86 -16.60
N PRO A 57 -33.26 5.74 -16.03
CA PRO A 57 -33.73 6.96 -16.69
C PRO A 57 -32.57 7.82 -17.22
N LEU A 58 -32.82 8.58 -18.29
CA LEU A 58 -31.80 9.40 -18.95
C LEU A 58 -31.09 10.36 -17.97
N ASP A 59 -31.83 11.02 -17.09
CA ASP A 59 -31.26 11.96 -16.12
C ASP A 59 -30.29 11.26 -15.15
N GLU A 60 -30.60 10.03 -14.75
CA GLU A 60 -29.74 9.21 -13.89
C GLU A 60 -28.48 8.75 -14.64
N LEU A 61 -28.61 8.36 -15.91
CA LEU A 61 -27.48 8.01 -16.76
C LEU A 61 -26.55 9.22 -17.00
N VAL A 62 -27.12 10.41 -17.23
CA VAL A 62 -26.34 11.64 -17.36
C VAL A 62 -25.61 11.98 -16.05
N ALA A 63 -26.28 11.85 -14.91
CA ALA A 63 -25.66 12.07 -13.60
C ALA A 63 -24.52 11.07 -13.34
N ALA A 64 -24.72 9.78 -13.66
CA ALA A 64 -23.70 8.75 -13.57
C ALA A 64 -22.51 9.06 -14.50
N HIS A 65 -22.76 9.49 -15.74
CA HIS A 65 -21.71 9.87 -16.68
C HIS A 65 -20.87 11.04 -16.15
N GLN A 66 -21.51 12.11 -15.67
CA GLN A 66 -20.80 13.24 -15.08
C GLN A 66 -19.95 12.84 -13.87
N ARG A 67 -20.47 11.90 -13.04
CA ARG A 67 -19.72 11.35 -11.92
C ARG A 67 -18.50 10.55 -12.39
N ALA A 68 -18.67 9.67 -13.37
CA ALA A 68 -17.59 8.88 -13.94
C ALA A 68 -16.48 9.78 -14.51
N SER A 69 -16.83 10.85 -15.22
CA SER A 69 -15.87 11.81 -15.77
C SER A 69 -15.04 12.50 -14.67
N ARG A 70 -15.65 12.87 -13.54
CA ARG A 70 -14.92 13.45 -12.39
C ARG A 70 -13.98 12.45 -11.73
N LEU A 71 -14.45 11.21 -11.52
CA LEU A 71 -13.64 10.14 -10.93
C LEU A 71 -12.44 9.79 -11.84
N LEU A 72 -12.67 9.71 -13.15
CA LEU A 72 -11.62 9.45 -14.13
C LEU A 72 -10.54 10.54 -14.12
N ALA A 73 -10.93 11.82 -14.11
CA ALA A 73 -9.99 12.94 -14.05
C ALA A 73 -9.15 12.91 -12.76
N GLY A 74 -9.78 12.58 -11.63
CA GLY A 74 -9.08 12.39 -10.35
C GLY A 74 -8.07 11.24 -10.40
N ALA A 75 -8.48 10.08 -10.90
CA ALA A 75 -7.61 8.92 -11.06
C ALA A 75 -6.42 9.19 -11.99
N GLN A 76 -6.66 9.83 -13.15
CA GLN A 76 -5.60 10.21 -14.08
C GLN A 76 -4.58 11.15 -13.44
N THR A 77 -5.05 12.14 -12.67
CA THR A 77 -4.18 13.06 -11.94
C THR A 77 -3.30 12.33 -10.94
N ARG A 78 -3.88 11.41 -10.15
CA ARG A 78 -3.14 10.64 -9.16
C ARG A 78 -2.13 9.70 -9.80
N LEU A 79 -2.49 9.05 -10.91
CA LEU A 79 -1.58 8.20 -11.68
C LEU A 79 -0.40 8.99 -12.23
N ALA A 80 -0.64 10.19 -12.77
CA ALA A 80 0.42 11.08 -13.25
C ALA A 80 1.39 11.46 -12.13
N GLN A 81 0.89 11.77 -10.93
CA GLN A 81 1.72 12.07 -9.75
C GLN A 81 2.57 10.86 -9.33
N LEU A 82 1.96 9.66 -9.26
CA LEU A 82 2.67 8.44 -8.91
C LEU A 82 3.77 8.10 -9.92
N ARG A 83 3.47 8.29 -11.21
CA ARG A 83 4.44 8.10 -12.30
C ARG A 83 5.61 9.07 -12.18
N ALA A 84 5.35 10.36 -11.97
CA ALA A 84 6.41 11.36 -11.82
C ALA A 84 7.35 11.03 -10.65
N ARG A 85 6.80 10.60 -9.50
CA ARG A 85 7.59 10.16 -8.34
C ARG A 85 8.43 8.92 -8.65
N ALA A 86 7.86 7.96 -9.37
CA ALA A 86 8.60 6.75 -9.78
C ALA A 86 9.76 7.10 -10.74
N GLU A 87 9.53 8.01 -11.68
CA GLU A 87 10.56 8.49 -12.62
C GLU A 87 11.67 9.27 -11.89
N GLU A 88 11.33 10.12 -10.92
CA GLU A 88 12.30 10.80 -10.06
C GLU A 88 13.13 9.82 -9.24
N THR A 89 12.48 8.85 -8.61
CA THR A 89 13.17 7.80 -7.83
C THR A 89 14.11 6.98 -8.72
N ALA A 90 13.69 6.65 -9.94
CA ALA A 90 14.53 5.91 -10.89
C ALA A 90 15.79 6.69 -11.30
N LYS A 91 15.69 8.02 -11.45
CA LYS A 91 16.86 8.89 -11.71
C LYS A 91 17.83 8.90 -10.53
N LEU A 92 17.32 9.08 -9.31
CA LEU A 92 18.14 9.10 -8.10
C LEU A 92 18.87 7.78 -7.84
N LEU A 93 18.33 6.64 -8.30
CA LEU A 93 18.97 5.33 -8.18
C LEU A 93 19.97 5.03 -9.30
N ALA A 94 19.98 5.82 -10.37
CA ALA A 94 20.88 5.64 -11.51
C ALA A 94 22.17 6.49 -11.40
N GLU A 95 22.21 7.43 -10.45
CA GLU A 95 23.38 8.24 -10.05
C GLU A 95 24.19 7.56 -8.93
#